data_AF-G7PVD9-F1
#
_entry.id   AF-G7PVD9-F1
#
_cell.length_a   1.000
_cell.length_b   1.000
_cell.length_c   1.000
_cell.angle_alpha   90.00
_cell.angle_beta   90.00
_cell.angle_gamma   90.00
#
_symmetry.space_group_name_H-M   'P 1'
#
loop_
_entity.id
_entity.type
_entity.pdbx_description
1 polymer ?
#
loop_
_entity_poly.entity_id
_entity_poly.type
_entity_poly.pdbx_seq_one_letter_code
_entity_poly.pdbx_strand_id
1 'polypeptide(L)'
;MAAPAVKVARGWSGLALGVRRAVLQLPGLTQVRWSRYSPEFKDPLIDKEYYRKPVEELTEEEKYDRELKKTQLIKAAPAGKTSSVFEDPVISKFTNMMMKGGNKVLARSLVTQTLEAVKRKQFEKYHSASAEEQATIERNPYTIFHQALKNCEPVIGLVPILKGGRFYQVPVPLPDQRRRFLAMKWMITECRENKHRRTLMPEKLSHELLEAFHNRGPVIKKKHEMHKMAEANRALAHYRWW
;
A
#
# COMPACT_ATOMS: atom_id res chain seq x y z
N MET A 1 -61.91 -13.38 -36.45
CA MET A 1 -62.63 -13.94 -35.28
C MET A 1 -61.71 -13.84 -34.08
N ALA A 2 -62.05 -13.38 -32.88
CA ALA A 2 -63.16 -12.61 -32.33
C ALA A 2 -62.63 -12.23 -30.93
N ALA A 3 -62.74 -10.95 -30.54
CA ALA A 3 -62.68 -10.58 -29.13
C ALA A 3 -64.09 -10.73 -28.53
N PRO A 4 -64.17 -11.03 -27.23
CA PRO A 4 -65.13 -10.36 -26.34
C PRO A 4 -64.42 -9.81 -25.09
N ALA A 5 -64.55 -8.52 -24.78
CA ALA A 5 -65.60 -7.87 -23.96
C ALA A 5 -65.40 -8.11 -22.43
N VAL A 6 -64.78 -7.19 -21.67
CA VAL A 6 -65.36 -5.97 -21.03
C VAL A 6 -66.30 -6.34 -19.85
N LYS A 7 -66.07 -5.98 -18.58
CA LYS A 7 -66.42 -4.72 -17.85
C LYS A 7 -66.20 -5.05 -16.32
N VAL A 8 -65.86 -4.20 -15.35
CA VAL A 8 -66.50 -2.95 -14.87
C VAL A 8 -65.53 -2.21 -13.92
N ALA A 9 -65.63 -0.88 -13.94
CA ALA A 9 -64.90 0.13 -13.18
C ALA A 9 -65.29 0.28 -11.68
N ARG A 10 -64.42 0.96 -10.93
CA ARG A 10 -64.67 1.98 -9.86
C ARG A 10 -63.27 2.55 -9.53
N GLY A 11 -62.95 3.84 -9.68
CA GLY A 11 -63.66 5.01 -9.19
C GLY A 11 -62.83 5.61 -8.04
N TRP A 12 -62.23 6.78 -8.26
CA TRP A 12 -61.29 7.50 -7.38
C TRP A 12 -61.75 7.71 -5.93
N SER A 13 -60.79 7.77 -5.00
CA SER A 13 -60.74 8.78 -3.92
C SER A 13 -59.40 8.71 -3.17
N GLY A 14 -58.83 9.85 -2.82
CA GLY A 14 -57.66 9.92 -1.92
C GLY A 14 -56.61 10.94 -2.30
N LEU A 15 -56.96 12.22 -2.25
CA LEU A 15 -56.00 13.32 -2.06
C LEU A 15 -55.17 13.04 -0.81
N ALA A 16 -53.89 12.74 -0.97
CA ALA A 16 -52.89 12.82 0.10
C ALA A 16 -51.87 13.90 -0.28
N LEU A 17 -52.12 15.11 0.25
CA LEU A 17 -51.22 16.25 0.28
C LEU A 17 -49.92 15.92 1.02
N GLY A 18 -48.78 16.36 0.46
CA GLY A 18 -47.51 16.61 1.17
C GLY A 18 -46.79 15.35 1.67
N VAL A 19 -45.50 15.11 1.43
CA VAL A 19 -44.37 16.00 1.26
C VAL A 19 -43.40 15.26 0.34
N ARG A 20 -43.30 15.68 -0.94
CA ARG A 20 -42.10 15.35 -1.70
C ARG A 20 -40.97 16.10 -1.01
N ARG A 21 -40.11 15.40 -0.28
CA ARG A 21 -38.78 15.94 0.07
C ARG A 21 -38.10 16.22 -1.25
N ALA A 22 -38.26 17.44 -1.74
CA ALA A 22 -37.37 18.03 -2.71
C ALA A 22 -36.02 18.05 -2.00
N VAL A 23 -35.22 17.01 -2.24
CA VAL A 23 -33.79 17.11 -2.05
C VAL A 23 -33.38 18.17 -3.05
N LEU A 24 -33.34 19.42 -2.60
CA LEU A 24 -32.56 20.46 -3.25
C LEU A 24 -31.17 19.85 -3.40
N GLN A 25 -30.85 19.38 -4.61
CA GLN A 25 -29.47 19.15 -4.97
C GLN A 25 -28.82 20.51 -4.92
N LEU A 26 -28.23 20.83 -3.76
CA LEU A 26 -27.36 21.98 -3.63
C LEU A 26 -26.30 21.85 -4.74
N PRO A 27 -26.24 22.80 -5.70
CA PRO A 27 -25.16 22.82 -6.66
C PRO A 27 -23.93 23.34 -5.92
N GLY A 28 -23.20 22.44 -5.25
CA GLY A 28 -22.15 22.91 -4.36
C GLY A 28 -21.45 21.81 -3.60
N LEU A 29 -20.83 20.89 -4.34
CA LEU A 29 -19.58 20.19 -4.01
C LEU A 29 -19.28 19.27 -5.19
N THR A 30 -18.91 19.86 -6.33
CA THR A 30 -18.18 19.09 -7.33
C THR A 30 -16.92 18.59 -6.64
N GLN A 31 -16.76 17.28 -6.54
CA GLN A 31 -15.52 16.69 -6.06
C GLN A 31 -14.43 17.12 -7.04
N VAL A 32 -13.68 18.16 -6.69
CA VAL A 32 -12.62 18.71 -7.53
C VAL A 32 -11.61 17.59 -7.74
N ARG A 33 -11.66 16.94 -8.91
CA ARG A 33 -10.70 15.91 -9.35
C ARG A 33 -9.29 16.49 -9.58
N TRP A 34 -9.10 17.78 -9.32
CA TRP A 34 -7.90 18.55 -9.59
C TRP A 34 -7.17 18.88 -8.29
N SER A 35 -5.84 18.97 -8.36
CA SER A 35 -5.01 19.51 -7.28
C SER A 35 -5.45 20.93 -6.94
N ARG A 36 -5.56 21.26 -5.64
CA ARG A 36 -5.77 22.64 -5.18
C ARG A 36 -4.51 23.49 -5.32
N TYR A 37 -3.34 22.86 -5.36
CA TYR A 37 -2.07 23.55 -5.55
C TYR A 37 -1.80 23.73 -7.06
N SER A 38 -1.38 24.95 -7.43
CA SER A 38 -0.89 25.27 -8.77
C SER A 38 0.40 24.48 -9.10
N PRO A 39 0.74 24.29 -10.39
CA PRO A 39 1.94 23.56 -10.80
C PRO A 39 3.27 24.14 -10.27
N GLU A 40 3.28 25.42 -9.92
CA GLU A 40 4.43 26.14 -9.37
C GLU A 40 4.82 25.65 -7.97
N PHE A 41 3.86 25.12 -7.20
CA PHE A 41 4.09 24.68 -5.84
C PHE A 41 5.01 23.46 -5.78
N LYS A 42 6.11 23.58 -5.04
CA LYS A 42 7.04 22.47 -4.77
C LYS A 42 6.66 21.72 -3.50
N ASP A 43 7.05 20.46 -3.45
CA ASP A 43 6.79 19.62 -2.29
C ASP A 43 7.69 20.04 -1.10
N PRO A 44 7.17 19.98 0.14
CA PRO A 44 7.93 20.36 1.32
C PRO A 44 9.01 19.32 1.61
N LEU A 45 10.24 19.79 1.83
CA LEU A 45 11.33 18.94 2.28
C LEU A 45 11.35 18.93 3.81
N ILE A 46 11.05 17.76 4.38
CA ILE A 46 10.81 17.56 5.83
C ILE A 46 12.09 17.15 6.57
N ASP A 47 13.10 16.68 5.83
CA ASP A 47 14.30 16.08 6.38
C ASP A 47 15.15 17.16 7.06
N LYS A 48 15.29 17.07 8.40
CA LYS A 48 15.95 18.09 9.22
C LYS A 48 17.44 18.20 8.92
N GLU A 49 18.07 17.06 8.63
CA GLU A 49 19.51 16.96 8.36
C GLU A 49 19.92 17.78 7.13
N TYR A 50 19.07 17.85 6.10
CA TYR A 50 19.32 18.67 4.92
C TYR A 50 19.62 20.12 5.29
N TYR A 51 18.79 20.74 6.13
CA TYR A 51 18.97 22.15 6.53
C TYR A 51 20.11 22.35 7.53
N ARG A 52 20.55 21.29 8.22
CA ARG A 52 21.65 21.36 9.19
C ARG A 52 23.02 21.27 8.54
N LYS A 53 23.11 20.83 7.29
CA LYS A 53 24.37 20.81 6.53
C LYS A 53 25.00 22.22 6.49
N PRO A 54 26.26 22.38 6.94
CA PRO A 54 26.98 23.65 6.88
C PRO A 54 27.23 24.06 5.43
N VAL A 55 27.41 25.36 5.19
CA VAL A 55 27.57 25.93 3.83
C VAL A 55 28.85 25.44 3.14
N GLU A 56 29.86 25.07 3.93
CA GLU A 56 31.14 24.55 3.45
C GLU A 56 30.99 23.18 2.77
N GLU A 57 30.05 22.36 3.24
CA GLU A 57 29.77 21.04 2.66
C GLU A 57 28.87 21.10 1.42
N LEU A 58 28.28 22.26 1.11
CA LEU A 58 27.35 22.39 -0.01
C LEU A 58 28.09 22.54 -1.33
N THR A 59 27.66 21.76 -2.31
CA THR A 59 28.04 21.97 -3.70
C THR A 59 27.45 23.29 -4.22
N GLU A 60 28.03 23.84 -5.28
CA GLU A 60 27.54 25.08 -5.91
C GLU A 60 26.08 24.93 -6.38
N GLU A 61 25.73 23.75 -6.90
CA GLU A 61 24.36 23.39 -7.29
C GLU A 61 23.41 23.40 -6.09
N GLU A 62 23.79 22.79 -4.96
CA GLU A 62 22.96 22.79 -3.75
C GLU A 62 22.77 24.20 -3.16
N LYS A 63 23.79 25.06 -3.28
CA LYS A 63 23.69 26.48 -2.88
C LYS A 63 22.68 27.22 -3.75
N TYR A 64 22.79 27.06 -5.08
CA TYR A 64 21.84 27.65 -6.03
C TYR A 64 20.40 27.18 -5.80
N ASP A 65 20.19 25.87 -5.60
CA ASP A 65 18.87 25.30 -5.32
C ASP A 65 18.26 25.84 -4.03
N ARG A 66 19.07 26.06 -2.99
CA ARG A 66 18.61 26.66 -1.74
C ARG A 66 18.19 28.10 -1.93
N GLU A 67 18.92 28.87 -2.73
CA GLU A 67 18.56 30.24 -3.06
C GLU A 67 17.25 30.30 -3.85
N LEU A 68 17.12 29.43 -4.86
CA LEU A 68 15.91 29.31 -5.66
C LEU A 68 14.68 28.93 -4.81
N LYS A 69 14.85 28.03 -3.83
CA LYS A 69 13.76 27.61 -2.92
C LYS A 69 13.25 28.74 -2.00
N LYS A 70 14.01 29.82 -1.79
CA LYS A 70 13.57 30.95 -0.94
C LYS A 70 12.39 31.71 -1.55
N THR A 71 12.33 31.79 -2.88
CA THR A 71 11.29 32.52 -3.61
C THR A 71 10.16 31.61 -4.10
N GLN A 72 10.43 30.31 -4.26
CA GLN A 72 9.44 29.33 -4.69
C GLN A 72 8.32 29.12 -3.66
N LEU A 73 7.11 28.89 -4.16
CA LEU A 73 5.96 28.49 -3.35
C LEU A 73 6.10 27.02 -2.91
N ILE A 74 5.93 26.76 -1.62
CA ILE A 74 6.04 25.42 -1.03
C ILE A 74 4.67 24.96 -0.53
N LYS A 75 4.30 23.70 -0.76
CA LYS A 75 3.05 23.13 -0.24
C LYS A 75 3.11 22.96 1.27
N ALA A 76 1.94 22.93 1.91
CA ALA A 76 1.86 22.58 3.32
C ALA A 76 2.33 21.15 3.58
N ALA A 77 3.04 20.94 4.70
CA ALA A 77 3.50 19.61 5.11
C ALA A 77 2.29 18.68 5.36
N PRO A 78 2.34 17.42 4.90
CA PRO A 78 1.26 16.48 5.13
C PRO A 78 1.25 16.04 6.59
N ALA A 79 0.06 15.96 7.22
CA ALA A 79 -0.10 15.50 8.61
C ALA A 79 0.39 14.05 8.86
N GLY A 80 0.62 13.29 7.80
CA GLY A 80 1.09 11.91 7.89
C GLY A 80 2.61 11.73 7.94
N LYS A 81 3.39 12.74 7.54
CA LYS A 81 4.86 12.71 7.52
C LYS A 81 5.43 13.81 8.41
N THR A 82 6.32 13.42 9.32
CA THR A 82 6.93 14.29 10.34
C THR A 82 8.45 14.18 10.26
N SER A 83 9.16 15.13 10.88
CA SER A 83 10.62 15.11 11.04
C SER A 83 11.11 14.27 12.23
N SER A 84 10.24 13.43 12.80
CA SER A 84 10.58 12.55 13.93
C SER A 84 11.53 11.44 13.48
N VAL A 85 12.53 11.14 14.31
CA VAL A 85 13.52 10.07 14.03
C VAL A 85 12.87 8.68 14.03
N PHE A 86 11.76 8.51 14.76
CA PHE A 86 11.02 7.24 14.82
C PHE A 86 10.10 7.00 13.62
N GLU A 87 9.95 7.99 12.73
CA GLU A 87 9.08 7.83 11.58
C GLU A 87 9.76 7.06 10.44
N ASP A 88 9.16 5.94 10.08
CA ASP A 88 9.59 5.13 8.94
C ASP A 88 8.58 5.26 7.77
N PRO A 89 9.01 5.76 6.59
CA PRO A 89 8.13 5.92 5.44
C PRO A 89 7.58 4.59 4.91
N VAL A 90 8.30 3.48 5.07
CA VAL A 90 7.87 2.14 4.62
C VAL A 90 6.72 1.65 5.49
N ILE A 91 6.84 1.78 6.82
CA ILE A 91 5.78 1.44 7.77
C ILE A 91 4.58 2.36 7.59
N SER A 92 4.82 3.67 7.38
CA SER A 92 3.75 4.63 7.09
C SER A 92 2.96 4.22 5.85
N LYS A 93 3.66 3.82 4.76
CA LYS A 93 3.02 3.34 3.52
C LYS A 93 2.26 2.04 3.73
N PHE A 94 2.84 1.07 4.45
CA PHE A 94 2.18 -0.20 4.78
C PHE A 94 0.91 0.01 5.62
N THR A 95 0.97 0.89 6.61
CA THR A 95 -0.18 1.29 7.44
C THR A 95 -1.31 1.87 6.57
N ASN A 96 -0.97 2.73 5.63
CA ASN A 96 -1.95 3.31 4.70
C ASN A 96 -2.58 2.25 3.77
N MET A 97 -1.82 1.23 3.35
CA MET A 97 -2.36 0.11 2.56
C MET A 97 -3.23 -0.84 3.39
N MET A 98 -2.96 -0.95 4.70
CA MET A 98 -3.76 -1.73 5.64
C MET A 98 -5.07 -1.02 6.02
N MET A 99 -5.11 0.31 5.93
CA MET A 99 -6.29 1.12 6.24
C MET A 99 -7.51 0.76 5.37
N LYS A 100 -8.70 0.77 5.97
CA LYS A 100 -9.99 0.65 5.28
C LYS A 100 -10.91 1.80 5.72
N GLY A 101 -11.67 2.36 4.78
CA GLY A 101 -12.67 3.40 5.07
C GLY A 101 -12.12 4.65 5.76
N GLY A 102 -10.84 4.99 5.56
CA GLY A 102 -10.20 6.16 6.19
C GLY A 102 -9.88 6.02 7.68
N ASN A 103 -10.10 4.85 8.30
CA ASN A 103 -9.80 4.65 9.71
C ASN A 103 -8.30 4.41 9.96
N LYS A 104 -7.54 5.51 10.05
CA LYS A 104 -6.09 5.48 10.27
C LYS A 104 -5.70 5.08 11.70
N VAL A 105 -6.54 5.39 12.69
CA VAL A 105 -6.30 5.05 14.09
C VAL A 105 -6.26 3.53 14.26
N LEU A 106 -7.24 2.82 13.70
CA LEU A 106 -7.29 1.36 13.72
C LEU A 106 -6.13 0.73 12.92
N ALA A 107 -5.82 1.25 11.74
CA ALA A 107 -4.71 0.73 10.94
C ALA A 107 -3.37 0.87 11.69
N ARG A 108 -3.16 2.03 12.34
CA ARG A 108 -1.97 2.28 13.16
C ARG A 108 -1.93 1.35 14.37
N SER A 109 -3.03 1.17 15.10
CA SER A 109 -3.06 0.28 16.27
C SER A 109 -2.75 -1.17 15.90
N LEU A 110 -3.28 -1.68 14.78
CA LEU A 110 -2.98 -3.02 14.29
C LEU A 110 -1.50 -3.20 13.93
N VAL A 111 -0.89 -2.22 13.25
CA VAL A 111 0.54 -2.26 12.93
C VAL A 111 1.40 -2.20 14.20
N THR A 112 1.06 -1.33 15.16
CA THR A 112 1.76 -1.27 16.46
C THR A 112 1.68 -2.59 17.20
N GLN A 113 0.48 -3.18 17.31
CA GLN A 113 0.29 -4.51 17.93
C GLN A 113 1.06 -5.60 17.19
N THR A 114 1.24 -5.48 15.87
CA THR A 114 2.02 -6.45 15.11
C THR A 114 3.50 -6.34 15.41
N LEU A 115 4.06 -5.13 15.42
CA LEU A 115 5.46 -4.90 15.77
C LEU A 115 5.75 -5.36 17.20
N GLU A 116 4.80 -5.13 18.11
CA GLU A 116 4.85 -5.65 19.48
C GLU A 116 4.83 -7.18 19.52
N ALA A 117 3.93 -7.83 18.79
CA ALA A 117 3.84 -9.29 18.73
C ALA A 117 5.12 -9.92 18.15
N VAL A 118 5.68 -9.34 17.09
CA VAL A 118 6.97 -9.77 16.51
C VAL A 118 8.08 -9.66 17.57
N LYS A 119 8.14 -8.51 18.27
CA LYS A 119 9.13 -8.29 19.32
C LYS A 119 8.98 -9.30 20.45
N ARG A 120 7.78 -9.51 20.99
CA ARG A 120 7.52 -10.48 22.07
C ARG A 120 7.94 -11.89 21.68
N LYS A 121 7.53 -12.37 20.50
CA LYS A 121 7.90 -13.70 19.98
C LYS A 121 9.41 -13.88 19.82
N GLN A 122 10.12 -12.86 19.35
CA GLN A 122 11.58 -12.92 19.21
C GLN A 122 12.28 -12.93 20.57
N PHE A 123 11.77 -12.19 21.55
CA PHE A 123 12.29 -12.24 22.91
C PHE A 123 12.00 -13.58 23.57
N GLU A 124 10.81 -14.16 23.41
CA GLU A 124 10.49 -15.51 23.88
C GLU A 124 11.47 -16.53 23.29
N LYS A 125 11.67 -16.50 21.97
CA LYS A 125 12.65 -17.36 21.27
C LYS A 125 14.07 -17.17 21.79
N TYR A 126 14.49 -15.93 22.02
CA TYR A 126 15.82 -15.61 22.54
C TYR A 126 16.05 -16.21 23.94
N HIS A 127 15.09 -16.09 24.85
CA HIS A 127 15.23 -16.62 26.21
C HIS A 127 15.15 -18.15 26.26
N SER A 128 14.45 -18.79 25.33
CA SER A 128 14.41 -20.26 25.21
C SER A 128 15.62 -20.87 24.49
N ALA A 129 16.44 -20.05 23.84
CA ALA A 129 17.51 -20.49 22.94
C ALA A 129 18.86 -20.68 23.66
N SER A 130 19.73 -21.49 23.07
CA SER A 130 21.11 -21.69 23.53
C SER A 130 21.96 -20.43 23.30
N ALA A 131 23.14 -20.36 23.95
CA ALA A 131 24.02 -19.20 23.83
C ALA A 131 24.46 -18.90 22.38
N GLU A 132 24.64 -19.94 21.55
CA GLU A 132 25.01 -19.79 20.15
C GLU A 132 23.85 -19.22 19.30
N GLU A 133 22.64 -19.72 19.55
CA GLU A 133 21.44 -19.27 18.84
C GLU A 133 21.07 -17.83 19.22
N GLN A 134 21.28 -17.43 20.48
CA GLN A 134 21.04 -16.07 20.96
C GLN A 134 21.80 -15.02 20.14
N ALA A 135 23.04 -15.32 19.73
CA ALA A 135 23.84 -14.42 18.90
C ALA A 135 23.27 -14.23 17.48
N THR A 136 22.51 -15.21 16.98
CA THR A 136 21.96 -15.20 15.62
C THR A 136 20.54 -14.60 15.56
N ILE A 137 19.83 -14.53 16.69
CA ILE A 137 18.44 -14.08 16.73
C ILE A 137 18.34 -12.55 16.63
N GLU A 138 17.74 -12.09 15.53
CA GLU A 138 17.37 -10.69 15.36
C GLU A 138 16.15 -10.34 16.21
N ARG A 139 16.26 -9.32 17.06
CA ARG A 139 15.20 -8.90 18.01
C ARG A 139 14.50 -7.61 17.60
N ASN A 140 15.05 -6.87 16.65
CA ASN A 140 14.49 -5.60 16.21
C ASN A 140 13.34 -5.84 15.21
N PRO A 141 12.09 -5.50 15.53
CA PRO A 141 10.96 -5.76 14.64
C PRO A 141 11.02 -4.95 13.35
N TYR A 142 11.71 -3.80 13.34
CA TYR A 142 11.86 -2.96 12.15
C TYR A 142 12.78 -3.63 11.12
N THR A 143 13.95 -4.13 11.54
CA THR A 143 14.89 -4.83 10.63
C THR A 143 14.26 -6.09 10.06
N ILE A 144 13.56 -6.87 10.90
CA ILE A 144 12.79 -8.04 10.47
C ILE A 144 11.73 -7.63 9.43
N PHE A 145 10.97 -6.57 9.68
CA PHE A 145 9.93 -6.10 8.77
C PHE A 145 10.50 -5.70 7.40
N HIS A 146 11.59 -4.91 7.37
CA HIS A 146 12.26 -4.51 6.14
C HIS A 146 12.83 -5.71 5.39
N GLN A 147 13.49 -6.63 6.09
CA GLN A 147 14.09 -7.80 5.47
C GLN A 147 13.03 -8.78 4.95
N ALA A 148 11.94 -8.98 5.70
CA ALA A 148 10.81 -9.79 5.26
C ALA A 148 10.19 -9.23 3.97
N LEU A 149 9.96 -7.91 3.90
CA LEU A 149 9.47 -7.29 2.67
C LEU A 149 10.45 -7.43 1.51
N LYS A 150 11.75 -7.19 1.72
CA LYS A 150 12.79 -7.39 0.70
C LYS A 150 12.80 -8.84 0.17
N ASN A 151 12.66 -9.82 1.05
CA ASN A 151 12.59 -11.24 0.66
C ASN A 151 11.34 -11.53 -0.18
N CYS A 152 10.22 -10.85 0.08
CA CYS A 152 8.98 -10.98 -0.69
C CYS A 152 8.99 -10.21 -2.02
N GLU A 153 9.93 -9.29 -2.26
CA GLU A 153 9.97 -8.48 -3.48
C GLU A 153 10.30 -9.34 -4.72
N PRO A 154 9.44 -9.33 -5.74
CA PRO A 154 9.73 -10.01 -6.99
C PRO A 154 10.58 -9.14 -7.92
N VAL A 155 11.64 -9.70 -8.49
CA VAL A 155 12.52 -8.98 -9.45
C VAL A 155 11.86 -8.80 -10.82
N ILE A 156 11.29 -9.88 -11.36
CA ILE A 156 10.65 -9.92 -12.68
C ILE A 156 9.16 -10.14 -12.48
N GLY A 157 8.34 -9.42 -13.25
CA GLY A 157 6.89 -9.62 -13.32
C GLY A 157 6.46 -9.98 -14.74
N LEU A 158 5.16 -10.15 -14.91
CA LEU A 158 4.54 -10.47 -16.20
C LEU A 158 3.56 -9.37 -16.57
N VAL A 159 3.59 -8.97 -17.84
CA VAL A 159 2.68 -7.99 -18.43
C VAL A 159 1.93 -8.66 -19.58
N PRO A 160 0.59 -8.58 -19.62
CA PRO A 160 -0.17 -9.09 -20.74
C PRO A 160 0.01 -8.16 -21.96
N ILE A 161 0.53 -8.70 -23.05
CA ILE A 161 0.66 -8.01 -24.35
C ILE A 161 -0.29 -8.68 -25.36
N LEU A 162 -1.15 -7.88 -25.99
CA LEU A 162 -2.03 -8.35 -27.06
C LEU A 162 -1.28 -8.35 -28.40
N LYS A 163 -1.13 -9.52 -29.02
CA LYS A 163 -0.54 -9.65 -30.36
C LYS A 163 -1.26 -10.74 -31.15
N GLY A 164 -1.66 -10.43 -32.38
CA GLY A 164 -2.39 -11.39 -33.23
C GLY A 164 -3.65 -11.95 -32.58
N GLY A 165 -4.40 -11.13 -31.83
CA GLY A 165 -5.64 -11.53 -31.16
C GLY A 165 -5.48 -12.41 -29.90
N ARG A 166 -4.25 -12.68 -29.43
CA ARG A 166 -3.98 -13.44 -28.20
C ARG A 166 -3.21 -12.59 -27.19
N PHE A 167 -3.50 -12.79 -25.90
CA PHE A 167 -2.75 -12.18 -24.81
C PHE A 167 -1.58 -13.09 -24.41
N TYR A 168 -0.37 -12.55 -24.47
CA TYR A 168 0.85 -13.22 -24.03
C TYR A 168 1.32 -12.63 -22.71
N GLN A 169 1.70 -13.49 -21.76
CA GLN A 169 2.32 -13.05 -20.51
C GLN A 169 3.82 -12.84 -20.76
N VAL A 170 4.20 -11.58 -20.98
CA VAL A 170 5.58 -11.21 -21.33
C VAL A 170 6.36 -10.83 -20.08
N PRO A 171 7.55 -11.41 -19.85
CA PRO A 171 8.37 -11.09 -18.68
C PRO A 171 9.01 -9.70 -18.79
N VAL A 172 8.89 -8.92 -17.72
CA VAL A 172 9.34 -7.52 -17.64
C VAL A 172 10.06 -7.27 -16.32
N PRO A 173 11.24 -6.60 -16.32
CA PRO A 173 11.90 -6.17 -15.09
C PRO A 173 11.03 -5.13 -14.38
N LEU A 174 10.75 -5.33 -13.10
CA LEU A 174 9.87 -4.44 -12.35
C LEU A 174 10.65 -3.27 -11.72
N PRO A 175 10.15 -2.03 -11.79
CA PRO A 175 10.75 -0.92 -11.08
C PRO A 175 10.54 -1.06 -9.56
N ASP A 176 11.46 -0.53 -8.76
CA ASP A 176 11.51 -0.66 -7.29
C ASP A 176 10.18 -0.35 -6.60
N GLN A 177 9.53 0.74 -7.01
CA GLN A 177 8.25 1.16 -6.46
C GLN A 177 7.17 0.09 -6.66
N ARG A 178 7.17 -0.59 -7.83
CA ARG A 178 6.23 -1.65 -8.15
C ARG A 178 6.54 -2.92 -7.37
N ARG A 179 7.83 -3.27 -7.23
CA ARG A 179 8.29 -4.44 -6.45
C ARG A 179 7.85 -4.33 -4.99
N ARG A 180 8.15 -3.19 -4.34
CA ARG A 180 7.72 -2.87 -2.97
C ARG A 180 6.21 -2.92 -2.81
N PHE A 181 5.47 -2.32 -3.75
CA PHE A 181 4.00 -2.34 -3.72
C PHE A 181 3.43 -3.77 -3.78
N LEU A 182 3.97 -4.62 -4.66
CA LEU A 182 3.53 -6.01 -4.77
C LEU A 182 3.79 -6.80 -3.50
N ALA A 183 4.99 -6.66 -2.91
CA ALA A 183 5.34 -7.32 -1.64
C ALA A 183 4.37 -6.94 -0.52
N MET A 184 4.15 -5.63 -0.29
CA MET A 184 3.20 -5.15 0.71
C MET A 184 1.77 -5.63 0.44
N LYS A 185 1.33 -5.58 -0.83
CA LYS A 185 -0.01 -6.00 -1.22
C LYS A 185 -0.21 -7.49 -0.97
N TRP A 186 0.73 -8.35 -1.38
CA TRP A 186 0.62 -9.79 -1.19
C TRP A 186 0.59 -10.17 0.28
N MET A 187 1.43 -9.54 1.11
CA MET A 187 1.42 -9.74 2.55
C MET A 187 0.06 -9.40 3.16
N ILE A 188 -0.48 -8.20 2.86
CA ILE A 188 -1.78 -7.77 3.39
C ILE A 188 -2.92 -8.66 2.89
N THR A 189 -2.89 -9.07 1.62
CA THR A 189 -3.91 -9.94 1.02
C THR A 189 -3.90 -11.32 1.66
N GLU A 190 -2.73 -11.95 1.79
CA GLU A 190 -2.57 -13.26 2.45
C GLU A 190 -3.16 -13.20 3.87
N CYS A 191 -2.75 -12.21 4.67
CA CYS A 191 -3.17 -12.13 6.07
C CYS A 191 -4.67 -11.86 6.22
N ARG A 192 -5.31 -11.30 5.19
CA ARG A 192 -6.75 -11.02 5.18
C ARG A 192 -7.57 -12.22 4.71
N GLU A 193 -7.10 -12.94 3.70
CA GLU A 193 -7.82 -14.04 3.04
C GLU A 193 -7.62 -15.37 3.78
N ASN A 194 -6.40 -15.68 4.22
CA ASN A 194 -6.01 -17.00 4.71
C ASN A 194 -5.93 -17.12 6.24
N LYS A 195 -6.50 -16.16 6.97
CA LYS A 195 -6.55 -16.25 8.44
C LYS A 195 -7.76 -17.04 8.90
N HIS A 196 -7.57 -17.82 9.96
CA HIS A 196 -8.69 -18.40 10.68
C HIS A 196 -9.52 -17.28 11.33
N ARG A 197 -10.86 -17.42 11.36
CA ARG A 197 -11.79 -16.37 11.81
C ARG A 197 -11.51 -15.88 13.24
N ARG A 198 -11.01 -16.76 14.11
CA ARG A 198 -10.68 -16.44 15.51
C ARG A 198 -9.30 -15.77 15.67
N THR A 199 -8.42 -15.89 14.67
CA THR A 199 -7.07 -15.34 14.74
C THR A 199 -7.09 -13.84 14.49
N LEU A 200 -6.45 -13.08 15.38
CA LEU A 200 -6.36 -11.64 15.26
C LEU A 200 -5.40 -11.25 14.13
N MET A 201 -5.64 -10.11 13.51
CA MET A 201 -4.80 -9.60 12.41
C MET A 201 -3.32 -9.43 12.81
N PRO A 202 -2.98 -8.84 13.98
CA PRO A 202 -1.58 -8.65 14.36
C PRO A 202 -0.84 -9.95 14.58
N GLU A 203 -1.53 -10.96 15.12
CA GLU A 203 -0.96 -12.28 15.37
C GLU A 203 -0.62 -13.00 14.05
N LYS A 204 -1.57 -13.06 13.11
CA LYS A 204 -1.33 -13.64 11.78
C LYS A 204 -0.22 -12.90 11.03
N LEU A 205 -0.25 -11.57 11.02
CA LEU A 205 0.75 -10.78 10.30
C LEU A 205 2.14 -10.93 10.94
N SER A 206 2.25 -11.01 12.26
CA SER A 206 3.53 -11.32 12.92
C SER A 206 4.09 -12.67 12.50
N HIS A 207 3.25 -13.69 12.33
CA HIS A 207 3.66 -15.01 11.89
C HIS A 207 4.20 -14.97 10.46
N GLU A 208 3.44 -14.37 9.53
CA GLU A 208 3.85 -14.25 8.13
C GLU A 208 5.15 -13.44 7.95
N LEU A 209 5.34 -12.37 8.74
CA LEU A 209 6.60 -11.62 8.72
C LEU A 209 7.79 -12.48 9.15
N LEU A 210 7.64 -13.28 10.19
CA LEU A 210 8.69 -14.17 10.69
C LEU A 210 8.99 -15.30 9.70
N GLU A 211 7.97 -15.88 9.06
CA GLU A 211 8.17 -16.86 8.00
C GLU A 211 8.87 -16.26 6.79
N ALA A 212 8.41 -15.10 6.31
CA ALA A 212 9.00 -14.40 5.17
C ALA A 212 10.45 -13.96 5.45
N PHE A 213 10.77 -13.58 6.69
CA PHE A 213 12.14 -13.29 7.11
C PHE A 213 13.06 -14.50 6.91
N HIS A 214 12.57 -15.71 7.18
CA HIS A 214 13.29 -16.96 6.94
C HIS A 214 13.07 -17.56 5.54
N ASN A 215 12.59 -16.77 4.57
CA ASN A 215 12.28 -17.22 3.20
C ASN A 215 11.26 -18.38 3.13
N ARG A 216 10.37 -18.46 4.10
CA ARG A 216 9.28 -19.43 4.16
C ARG A 216 7.94 -18.72 4.02
N GLY A 217 6.88 -19.52 3.95
CA GLY A 217 5.52 -19.03 3.95
C GLY A 217 4.91 -18.83 2.55
N PRO A 218 3.58 -18.63 2.50
CA PRO A 218 2.80 -18.56 1.27
C PRO A 218 3.18 -17.34 0.39
N VAL A 219 3.58 -16.21 0.98
CA VAL A 219 3.96 -15.01 0.21
C VAL A 219 5.24 -15.25 -0.58
N ILE A 220 6.21 -15.97 -0.01
CA ILE A 220 7.45 -16.34 -0.70
C ILE A 220 7.16 -17.37 -1.80
N LYS A 221 6.27 -18.34 -1.54
CA LYS A 221 5.80 -19.27 -2.57
C LYS A 221 5.20 -18.54 -3.77
N LYS A 222 4.36 -17.52 -3.53
CA LYS A 222 3.77 -16.68 -4.59
C LYS A 222 4.82 -15.93 -5.41
N LYS A 223 5.88 -15.42 -4.76
CA LYS A 223 7.03 -14.83 -5.46
C LYS A 223 7.68 -15.85 -6.40
N HIS A 224 7.95 -17.06 -5.89
CA HIS A 224 8.58 -18.13 -6.68
C HIS A 224 7.69 -18.60 -7.83
N GLU A 225 6.39 -18.73 -7.65
CA GLU A 225 5.45 -19.05 -8.73
C GLU A 225 5.49 -18.01 -9.85
N MET A 226 5.55 -16.72 -9.50
CA MET A 226 5.68 -15.66 -10.49
C MET A 226 7.01 -15.72 -11.24
N HIS A 227 8.11 -16.04 -10.55
CA HIS A 227 9.42 -16.22 -11.19
C HIS A 227 9.46 -17.43 -12.11
N LYS A 228 8.89 -18.57 -11.70
CA LYS A 228 8.77 -19.77 -12.54
C LYS A 228 7.96 -19.49 -13.81
N MET A 229 6.85 -18.75 -13.68
CA MET A 229 6.02 -18.37 -14.83
C MET A 229 6.73 -17.38 -15.75
N ALA A 230 7.54 -16.47 -15.20
CA ALA A 230 8.36 -15.57 -15.98
C ALA A 230 9.48 -16.31 -16.74
N GLU A 231 10.11 -17.29 -16.11
CA GLU A 231 11.15 -18.12 -16.70
C GLU A 231 10.60 -19.00 -17.83
N ALA A 232 9.45 -19.63 -17.63
CA ALA A 232 8.77 -20.42 -18.66
C ALA A 232 8.48 -19.60 -19.93
N ASN A 233 8.14 -18.31 -19.76
CA ASN A 233 7.82 -17.40 -20.85
C ASN A 233 9.01 -16.55 -21.32
N ARG A 234 10.26 -16.91 -20.97
CA ARG A 234 11.46 -16.12 -21.32
C ARG A 234 11.59 -15.82 -22.81
N ALA A 235 11.16 -16.74 -23.67
CA ALA A 235 11.23 -16.59 -25.12
C ALA A 235 10.39 -15.41 -25.63
N LEU A 236 9.30 -15.07 -24.93
CA LEU A 236 8.39 -13.99 -25.30
C LEU A 236 8.93 -12.59 -24.95
N ALA A 237 10.11 -12.48 -24.35
CA ALA A 237 10.72 -11.20 -23.98
C ALA A 237 10.90 -10.25 -25.18
N HIS A 238 11.07 -10.77 -26.39
CA HIS A 238 11.19 -9.99 -27.63
C HIS A 238 9.89 -9.27 -28.06
N TYR A 239 8.74 -9.59 -27.43
CA TYR A 239 7.50 -8.83 -27.64
C TYR A 239 7.51 -7.49 -26.90
N ARG A 240 8.54 -7.19 -26.11
CA ARG A 240 8.73 -5.91 -25.44
C ARG A 240 9.39 -4.90 -26.39
N TRP A 241 8.82 -3.70 -26.50
CA TRP A 241 9.28 -2.64 -27.42
C TRP A 241 9.82 -1.38 -26.70
N TRP A 242 10.08 -1.47 -25.40
CA TRP A 242 10.66 -0.41 -24.58
C TRP A 242 11.91 -0.89 -23.84
#